data_AF-A0A7Y2MK43-F1
#
_entry.id   AF-A0A7Y2MK43-F1
#
_cell.length_a   1.000
_cell.length_b   1.000
_cell.length_c   1.000
_cell.angle_alpha   90.00
_cell.angle_beta   90.00
_cell.angle_gamma   90.00
#
_symmetry.space_group_name_H-M   'P 1'
#
loop_
_entity.id
_entity.type
_entity.pdbx_description
1 polymer ?
#
loop_
_entity_poly.entity_id
_entity_poly.type
_entity_poly.pdbx_seq_one_letter_code
_entity_poly.pdbx_strand_id
1 'polypeptide(L)'
;MPTLIIERPSHWMTREKAYRLFINGQQLGSIKNGETIQYSIEPGNHILKTDIDWFRSHTMVFEIQPDEKKVLKVDGAKYGALLLPFYLICLLAWYILQNFIAIDYFVLWGAHLLLYILIMFSILFRKGRYVKEVKMG
;
A
#
# COMPACT_ATOMS: atom_id res chain seq x y z
N MET A 1 -28.57 -4.40 -12.91
CA MET A 1 -27.76 -3.46 -12.11
C MET A 1 -26.40 -4.10 -11.94
N PRO A 2 -25.33 -3.48 -12.46
CA PRO A 2 -24.02 -4.09 -12.41
C PRO A 2 -23.46 -4.13 -10.99
N THR A 3 -22.55 -5.08 -10.77
CA THR A 3 -21.95 -5.32 -9.45
C THR A 3 -20.48 -4.94 -9.47
N LEU A 4 -20.12 -3.98 -8.62
CA LEU A 4 -18.74 -3.63 -8.35
C LEU A 4 -18.25 -4.40 -7.11
N ILE A 5 -17.19 -5.18 -7.28
CA ILE A 5 -16.52 -5.91 -6.20
C ILE A 5 -15.21 -5.21 -5.90
N ILE A 6 -15.02 -4.77 -4.65
CA ILE A 6 -13.80 -4.13 -4.20
C ILE A 6 -13.10 -5.06 -3.22
N GLU A 7 -11.88 -5.46 -3.55
CA GLU A 7 -11.09 -6.38 -2.75
C GLU A 7 -9.85 -5.70 -2.17
N ARG A 8 -9.63 -5.83 -0.87
CA ARG A 8 -8.39 -5.42 -0.24
C ARG A 8 -7.61 -6.64 0.27
N PRO A 9 -6.48 -7.03 -0.36
CA PRO A 9 -5.64 -8.09 0.16
C PRO A 9 -5.08 -7.73 1.55
N SER A 10 -4.90 -8.76 2.38
CA SER A 10 -4.31 -8.61 3.71
C SER A 10 -2.84 -8.22 3.61
N HIS A 11 -2.46 -7.12 4.26
CA HIS A 11 -1.08 -6.64 4.37
C HIS A 11 -0.77 -6.27 5.82
N TRP A 12 0.20 -6.96 6.42
CA TRP A 12 0.60 -6.77 7.82
C TRP A 12 0.90 -5.30 8.16
N MET A 13 1.58 -4.60 7.25
CA MET A 13 2.03 -3.21 7.46
C MET A 13 0.88 -2.20 7.53
N THR A 14 -0.28 -2.55 6.97
CA THR A 14 -1.46 -1.68 6.92
C THR A 14 -2.68 -2.31 7.61
N ARG A 15 -2.46 -3.35 8.43
CA ARG A 15 -3.55 -4.15 9.01
C ARG A 15 -4.58 -3.32 9.77
N GLU A 16 -4.11 -2.38 10.56
CA GLU A 16 -4.93 -1.49 11.40
C GLU A 16 -5.58 -0.33 10.62
N LYS A 17 -5.26 -0.17 9.33
CA LYS A 17 -5.77 0.94 8.53
C LYS A 17 -7.01 0.53 7.75
N ALA A 18 -8.07 1.34 7.84
CA ALA A 18 -9.24 1.25 6.99
C ALA A 18 -9.11 2.26 5.85
N TYR A 19 -9.45 1.83 4.62
CA TYR A 19 -9.34 2.68 3.45
C TYR A 19 -10.72 3.23 3.13
N ARG A 20 -10.87 4.56 3.05
CA ARG A 20 -12.14 5.20 2.67
C ARG A 20 -12.31 5.14 1.17
N LEU A 21 -13.51 4.76 0.72
CA LEU A 21 -13.86 4.58 -0.68
C LEU A 21 -14.85 5.67 -1.08
N PHE A 22 -14.60 6.30 -2.24
CA PHE A 22 -15.48 7.29 -2.83
C PHE A 22 -15.74 6.93 -4.30
N ILE A 23 -17.00 6.97 -4.75
CA ILE A 23 -17.36 6.85 -6.16
C ILE A 23 -17.95 8.19 -6.62
N ASN A 24 -17.43 8.74 -7.71
CA ASN A 24 -17.89 10.02 -8.27
C ASN A 24 -17.95 11.15 -7.22
N GLY A 25 -17.05 11.12 -6.24
CA GLY A 25 -16.99 12.09 -5.14
C GLY A 25 -17.89 11.78 -3.93
N GLN A 26 -18.80 10.81 -4.02
CA GLN A 26 -19.65 10.38 -2.90
C GLN A 26 -18.98 9.26 -2.11
N GLN A 27 -19.00 9.36 -0.77
CA GLN A 27 -18.41 8.33 0.09
C GLN A 27 -19.26 7.07 0.09
N LEU A 28 -18.67 5.95 -0.35
CA LEU A 28 -19.31 4.63 -0.35
C LEU A 28 -19.21 3.95 1.01
N GLY A 29 -18.09 4.15 1.71
CA GLY A 29 -17.79 3.46 2.95
C GLY A 29 -16.29 3.30 3.18
N SER A 30 -15.91 2.30 3.97
CA SER A 30 -14.52 1.96 4.25
C SER A 30 -14.27 0.46 4.13
N ILE A 31 -13.10 0.07 3.62
CA ILE A 31 -12.67 -1.33 3.50
C ILE A 31 -11.49 -1.63 4.43
N LYS A 32 -11.65 -2.66 5.27
CA LYS A 32 -10.67 -3.16 6.24
C LYS A 32 -9.71 -4.15 5.59
N ASN A 33 -8.74 -4.61 6.36
CA ASN A 33 -7.66 -5.43 5.87
C ASN A 33 -8.14 -6.86 5.57
N GLY A 34 -7.94 -7.33 4.35
CA GLY A 34 -8.42 -8.65 3.92
C GLY A 34 -9.91 -8.69 3.59
N GLU A 35 -10.60 -7.54 3.57
CA GLU A 35 -12.03 -7.46 3.33
C GLU A 35 -12.35 -7.40 1.82
N THR A 36 -13.50 -7.93 1.46
CA THR A 36 -14.11 -7.82 0.13
C THR A 36 -15.52 -7.30 0.29
N ILE A 37 -15.86 -6.21 -0.40
CA ILE A 37 -17.18 -5.57 -0.34
C ILE A 37 -17.77 -5.49 -1.74
N GLN A 38 -19.09 -5.69 -1.84
CA GLN A 38 -19.82 -5.61 -3.09
C GLN A 38 -20.80 -4.43 -3.06
N TYR A 39 -20.90 -3.71 -4.17
CA TYR A 39 -21.79 -2.58 -4.35
C TYR A 39 -22.56 -2.72 -5.67
N SER A 40 -23.86 -2.46 -5.64
CA SER A 40 -24.63 -2.22 -6.86
C SER A 40 -24.49 -0.76 -7.25
N ILE A 41 -24.00 -0.49 -8.46
CA ILE A 41 -23.82 0.86 -8.99
C ILE A 41 -24.54 0.99 -10.33
N GLU A 42 -24.78 2.22 -10.78
CA GLU A 42 -25.32 2.47 -12.11
C GLU A 42 -24.31 2.05 -13.19
N PRO A 43 -24.77 1.68 -14.40
CA PRO A 43 -23.88 1.46 -15.53
C PRO A 43 -23.29 2.77 -16.05
N GLY A 44 -22.06 2.71 -16.55
CA GLY A 44 -21.36 3.84 -17.17
C GLY A 44 -19.96 4.07 -16.64
N ASN A 45 -19.49 5.31 -16.80
CA ASN A 45 -18.15 5.74 -16.37
C ASN A 45 -18.17 6.23 -14.92
N HIS A 46 -17.30 5.66 -14.11
CA HIS A 46 -17.17 5.99 -12.70
C HIS A 46 -15.73 6.29 -12.32
N ILE A 47 -15.59 7.12 -11.29
CA ILE A 47 -14.31 7.51 -10.70
C ILE A 47 -14.27 6.94 -9.27
N LEU A 48 -13.45 5.91 -9.05
CA LEU A 48 -13.14 5.39 -7.72
C LEU A 48 -11.97 6.18 -7.13
N LYS A 49 -12.18 6.84 -5.99
CA LYS A 49 -11.12 7.43 -5.17
C LYS A 49 -10.97 6.65 -3.87
N THR A 50 -9.73 6.34 -3.51
CA THR A 50 -9.37 5.67 -2.27
C THR A 50 -8.48 6.57 -1.42
N ASP A 51 -8.89 6.81 -0.17
CA ASP A 51 -8.17 7.66 0.78
C ASP A 51 -7.75 6.83 2.00
N ILE A 52 -6.50 6.99 2.42
CA ILE A 52 -5.92 6.34 3.60
C ILE A 52 -5.50 7.44 4.57
N ASP A 53 -6.40 7.86 5.47
CA ASP A 53 -6.14 8.96 6.43
C ASP A 53 -5.43 10.18 5.80
N TRP A 54 -4.32 10.61 6.42
CA TRP A 54 -3.40 11.69 6.05
C TRP A 54 -2.46 11.36 4.87
N PHE A 55 -2.53 10.14 4.32
CA PHE A 55 -1.75 9.77 3.16
C PHE A 55 -2.43 10.17 1.85
N ARG A 56 -1.63 10.16 0.78
CA ARG A 56 -2.07 10.53 -0.56
C ARG A 56 -3.22 9.64 -1.04
N SER A 57 -4.27 10.28 -1.56
CA SER A 57 -5.39 9.62 -2.21
C SER A 57 -5.03 9.07 -3.59
N HIS A 58 -5.67 7.96 -4.00
CA HIS A 58 -5.56 7.44 -5.35
C HIS A 58 -6.90 7.49 -6.07
N THR A 59 -6.88 7.78 -7.37
CA THR A 59 -8.09 7.88 -8.19
C THR A 59 -7.93 7.00 -9.42
N MET A 60 -8.95 6.23 -9.73
CA MET A 60 -9.02 5.35 -10.89
C MET A 60 -10.36 5.54 -11.59
N VAL A 61 -10.30 5.71 -12.91
CA VAL A 61 -11.50 5.75 -13.77
C VAL A 61 -11.75 4.33 -14.28
N PHE A 62 -13.00 3.89 -14.25
CA PHE A 62 -13.42 2.61 -14.79
C PHE A 62 -14.81 2.71 -15.41
N GLU A 63 -15.09 1.85 -16.38
CA GLU A 63 -16.40 1.70 -17.01
C GLU A 63 -17.01 0.36 -16.56
N ILE A 64 -18.32 0.33 -16.33
CA ILE A 64 -19.07 -0.88 -16.01
C ILE A 64 -20.35 -0.98 -16.85
N GLN A 65 -20.53 -2.10 -17.54
CA GLN A 65 -21.71 -2.36 -18.39
C GLN A 65 -22.92 -2.85 -17.55
N PRO A 66 -24.18 -2.70 -17.99
CA PRO A 66 -25.40 -2.98 -17.21
C PRO A 66 -25.52 -4.34 -16.52
N ASP A 67 -24.86 -5.36 -17.06
CA ASP A 67 -24.86 -6.75 -16.57
C ASP A 67 -23.45 -7.27 -16.22
N GLU A 68 -22.48 -6.35 -16.10
CA GLU A 68 -21.08 -6.70 -15.80
C GLU A 68 -20.84 -6.81 -14.28
N LYS A 69 -19.98 -7.76 -13.93
CA LYS A 69 -19.34 -7.82 -12.62
C LYS A 69 -17.89 -7.37 -12.77
N LYS A 70 -17.54 -6.23 -12.15
CA LYS A 70 -16.18 -5.68 -12.21
C LYS A 70 -15.49 -5.84 -10.87
N VAL A 71 -14.27 -6.37 -10.87
CA VAL A 71 -13.46 -6.54 -9.66
C VAL A 71 -12.30 -5.57 -9.65
N LEU A 72 -12.28 -4.70 -8.64
CA LEU A 72 -11.21 -3.75 -8.39
C LEU A 72 -10.46 -4.14 -7.12
N LYS A 73 -9.15 -4.32 -7.24
CA LYS A 73 -8.27 -4.66 -6.14
C LYS A 73 -7.56 -3.42 -5.62
N VAL A 74 -7.77 -3.11 -4.35
CA VAL A 74 -7.12 -2.02 -3.62
C VAL A 74 -5.97 -2.60 -2.80
N ASP A 75 -4.82 -2.72 -3.43
CA ASP A 75 -3.57 -3.24 -2.87
C ASP A 75 -2.97 -2.29 -1.81
N GLY A 76 -2.11 -2.86 -0.95
CA GLY A 76 -1.33 -2.15 0.07
C GLY A 76 0.17 -2.14 -0.24
N ALA A 77 0.96 -1.53 0.64
CA ALA A 77 2.41 -1.43 0.46
C ALA A 77 3.11 -2.80 0.52
N LYS A 78 3.53 -3.31 -0.64
CA LYS A 78 4.18 -4.63 -0.80
C LYS A 78 5.65 -4.75 -0.35
N TYR A 79 6.43 -3.67 -0.31
CA TYR A 79 7.92 -3.77 -0.28
C TYR A 79 8.59 -3.28 1.00
N GLY A 80 7.85 -2.67 1.95
CA GLY A 80 8.38 -2.35 3.27
C GLY A 80 8.74 -3.59 4.10
N ALA A 81 8.12 -4.74 3.77
CA ALA A 81 8.29 -6.02 4.47
C ALA A 81 9.69 -6.64 4.35
N LEU A 82 10.39 -6.41 3.23
CA LEU A 82 11.71 -7.01 2.98
C LEU A 82 12.86 -6.10 3.39
N LEU A 83 12.65 -4.79 3.39
CA LEU A 83 13.69 -3.81 3.72
C LEU A 83 14.08 -3.84 5.21
N LEU A 84 13.11 -4.09 6.10
CA LEU A 84 13.36 -4.21 7.53
C LEU A 84 14.23 -5.43 7.91
N PRO A 85 13.91 -6.68 7.51
CA PRO A 85 14.77 -7.81 7.82
C PRO A 85 16.14 -7.69 7.14
N PHE A 86 16.20 -7.13 5.92
CA PHE A 86 17.50 -6.82 5.28
C PHE A 86 18.34 -5.85 6.11
N TYR A 87 17.74 -4.77 6.61
CA TYR A 87 18.41 -3.82 7.51
C TYR A 87 18.91 -4.49 8.79
N LEU A 88 18.11 -5.35 9.42
CA LEU A 88 18.51 -6.08 10.62
C LEU A 88 19.68 -7.05 10.36
N ILE A 89 19.70 -7.70 9.19
CA ILE A 89 20.82 -8.56 8.76
C ILE A 89 22.08 -7.71 8.56
N CYS A 90 21.97 -6.55 7.89
CA CYS A 90 23.10 -5.63 7.74
C CYS A 90 23.62 -5.15 9.10
N LEU A 91 22.74 -4.84 10.05
CA LEU A 91 23.09 -4.40 11.40
C LEU A 91 23.78 -5.52 12.20
N LEU A 92 23.32 -6.76 12.06
CA LEU A 92 23.96 -7.93 12.70
C LEU A 92 25.32 -8.24 12.09
N ALA A 93 25.43 -8.28 10.76
CA ALA A 93 26.70 -8.48 10.07
C ALA A 93 27.70 -7.38 10.45
N TRP A 94 27.21 -6.14 10.53
CA TRP A 94 27.98 -5.00 10.98
C TRP A 94 28.50 -5.17 12.43
N TYR A 95 27.62 -5.54 13.37
CA TYR A 95 27.98 -5.80 14.77
C TYR A 95 29.07 -6.88 14.92
N ILE A 96 29.15 -7.82 13.98
CA ILE A 96 30.19 -8.85 13.94
C ILE A 96 31.48 -8.27 13.36
N LEU A 97 31.43 -7.58 12.22
CA LEU A 97 32.60 -7.05 11.52
C LEU A 97 33.42 -6.05 12.36
N GLN A 98 32.78 -5.24 13.21
CA GLN A 98 33.48 -4.28 14.07
C GLN A 98 34.47 -4.94 15.06
N ASN A 99 34.34 -6.24 15.35
CA ASN A 99 35.32 -6.97 16.17
C ASN A 99 36.65 -7.21 15.43
N PHE A 100 36.66 -7.03 14.11
CA PHE A 100 37.81 -7.31 13.24
C PHE A 100 38.40 -6.05 12.60
N ILE A 101 37.71 -4.90 12.70
CA ILE A 101 38.10 -3.65 12.03
C ILE A 101 37.94 -2.48 13.00
N ALA A 102 39.01 -1.70 13.19
CA ALA A 102 38.99 -0.48 13.99
C ALA A 102 38.34 0.66 13.18
N ILE A 103 37.02 0.80 13.26
CA ILE A 103 36.26 1.87 12.61
C ILE A 103 35.68 2.78 13.69
N ASP A 104 35.72 4.09 13.43
CA ASP A 104 35.17 5.10 14.32
C ASP A 104 33.65 4.97 14.45
N TYR A 105 33.15 4.90 15.69
CA TYR A 105 31.73 4.82 16.01
C TYR A 105 30.91 5.97 15.38
N PHE A 106 31.45 7.17 15.26
CA PHE A 106 30.75 8.33 14.68
C PHE A 106 30.33 8.08 13.22
N VAL A 107 31.22 7.49 12.42
CA VAL A 107 30.95 7.15 11.01
C VAL A 107 29.82 6.10 10.92
N LEU A 108 29.77 5.18 11.88
CA LEU A 108 28.80 4.08 11.93
C LEU A 108 27.40 4.55 12.25
N TRP A 109 27.26 5.37 13.29
CA TRP A 109 25.99 5.97 13.67
C TRP A 109 25.46 6.88 12.55
N GLY A 110 26.36 7.61 11.86
CA GLY A 110 26.00 8.40 10.68
C GLY A 110 25.45 7.55 9.53
N ALA A 111 26.10 6.44 9.20
CA ALA A 111 25.64 5.52 8.15
C ALA A 111 24.31 4.84 8.49
N HIS A 112 24.11 4.45 9.76
CA HIS A 112 22.84 3.87 10.23
C HIS A 112 21.70 4.87 10.17
N LEU A 113 21.95 6.11 10.60
CA LEU A 113 20.97 7.18 10.54
C LEU A 113 20.58 7.48 9.09
N LEU A 114 21.56 7.57 8.18
CA LEU A 114 21.30 7.79 6.76
C LEU A 114 20.46 6.66 6.16
N LEU A 115 20.81 5.40 6.43
CA LEU A 115 20.08 4.23 5.93
C LEU A 115 18.65 4.17 6.49
N TYR A 116 18.48 4.47 7.78
CA TYR A 116 17.16 4.56 8.41
C TYR A 116 16.28 5.63 7.76
N ILE A 117 16.84 6.81 7.50
CA ILE A 117 16.16 7.90 6.80
C ILE A 117 15.76 7.47 5.39
N LEU A 118 16.64 6.79 4.63
CA LEU A 118 16.32 6.30 3.28
C LEU A 118 15.19 5.26 3.30
N ILE A 119 15.19 4.34 4.28
CA ILE A 119 14.12 3.35 4.45
C ILE A 119 12.80 4.05 4.77
N MET A 120 12.79 4.97 5.73
CA MET A 120 11.59 5.75 6.07
C MET A 120 11.09 6.57 4.89
N PHE A 121 11.98 7.25 4.17
CA PHE A 121 11.65 8.01 2.98
C PHE A 121 11.03 7.12 1.88
N SER A 122 11.57 5.91 1.67
CA SER A 122 11.04 4.96 0.68
C SER A 122 9.63 4.46 1.02
N ILE A 123 9.29 4.41 2.31
CA ILE A 123 7.96 4.02 2.81
C ILE A 123 6.98 5.21 2.69
N LEU A 124 7.41 6.42 3.06
CA LEU A 124 6.59 7.63 3.07
C LEU A 124 6.33 8.21 1.68
N PHE A 125 7.34 8.29 0.81
CA PHE A 125 7.26 8.97 -0.49
C PHE A 125 6.99 8.03 -1.66
N ARG A 126 6.45 6.84 -1.39
CA ARG A 126 6.26 5.83 -2.42
C ARG A 126 5.21 6.27 -3.44
N LYS A 127 5.66 6.45 -4.68
CA LYS A 127 4.83 6.84 -5.82
C LYS A 127 4.22 5.59 -6.48
N GLY A 128 2.91 5.39 -6.31
CA GLY A 128 2.09 4.73 -7.34
C GLY A 128 1.44 3.37 -7.01
N ARG A 129 0.14 3.35 -7.34
CA ARG A 129 -0.73 2.22 -7.71
C ARG A 129 -1.21 1.32 -6.57
N TYR A 130 -2.17 1.84 -5.81
CA TYR A 130 -2.97 1.03 -4.88
C TYR A 130 -4.17 0.37 -5.57
N VAL A 131 -4.70 0.89 -6.67
CA VAL A 131 -5.89 0.30 -7.30
C VAL A 131 -5.52 -0.33 -8.63
N LYS A 132 -5.89 -1.61 -8.81
CA LYS A 132 -5.72 -2.35 -10.07
C LYS A 132 -7.03 -3.06 -10.40
N GLU A 133 -7.42 -3.01 -11.66
CA GLU A 133 -8.49 -3.88 -12.18
C GLU A 133 -7.96 -5.31 -12.26
N VAL A 134 -8.76 -6.27 -11.79
CA VAL A 134 -8.47 -7.69 -11.90
C VAL A 134 -9.50 -8.27 -12.86
N LYS A 135 -9.04 -8.78 -14.00
CA LYS A 135 -9.90 -9.57 -14.88
C LYS A 135 -10.18 -10.91 -14.18
N MET A 136 -11.44 -11.23 -13.93
CA MET A 136 -11.82 -12.60 -13.60
C MET A 136 -11.54 -13.44 -14.84
N GLY A 137 -10.62 -14.40 -14.71
CA GLY A 137 -10.36 -15.44 -15.70
C GLY A 137 -11.25 -16.65 -15.47
#